data_AF-A0A925A383-F1
#
_entry.id   AF-A0A925A383-F1
#
_cell.length_a   1.000
_cell.length_b   1.000
_cell.length_c   1.000
_cell.angle_alpha   90.00
_cell.angle_beta   90.00
_cell.angle_gamma   90.00
#
_symmetry.space_group_name_H-M   'P 1'
#
loop_
_entity.id
_entity.type
_entity.pdbx_description
1 polymer ?
#
loop_
_entity_poly.entity_id
_entity_poly.type
_entity_poly.pdbx_seq_one_letter_code
_entity_poly.pdbx_strand_id
1 'polypeptide(L)'
;MNEKEIESLIKLLDDPDQEIASHVEEKLLSYGNDVINHLENAWGQSLDSILQERIENLVHKIQFQNIKKELELWYIGGAFDLLQGILIINKYQYPDLDEQKVINQLEDIKRDIWMQMIYDMSPVEKVKLINHVIYGTNGFTGNTANHQDPQNSYISQVLESRKGNQILLAVIYSIIAQKLDIPIYGVNLPQHFILAYVDETPAESIMVSGDLFED
;
A
#
# COMPACT_ATOMS: atom_id res chain seq x y z
N MET A 1 -13.64 -23.35 -15.21
CA MET A 1 -14.89 -22.57 -15.33
C MET A 1 -15.40 -22.71 -16.76
N ASN A 2 -16.70 -22.72 -17.01
CA ASN A 2 -17.25 -22.85 -18.37
C ASN A 2 -17.42 -21.45 -18.98
N GLU A 3 -16.60 -21.07 -19.95
CA GLU A 3 -16.65 -19.73 -20.60
C GLU A 3 -18.04 -19.40 -21.14
N LYS A 4 -18.74 -20.38 -21.72
CA LYS A 4 -20.10 -20.19 -22.24
C LYS A 4 -21.12 -19.86 -21.16
N GLU A 5 -20.89 -20.34 -19.93
CA GLU A 5 -21.74 -20.03 -18.79
C GLU A 5 -21.57 -18.57 -18.39
N ILE A 6 -20.32 -18.08 -18.31
CA ILE A 6 -20.02 -16.68 -17.97
C ILE A 6 -20.60 -15.74 -19.03
N GLU A 7 -20.40 -16.03 -20.31
CA GLU A 7 -20.98 -15.22 -21.39
C GLU A 7 -22.51 -15.17 -21.32
N SER A 8 -23.14 -16.28 -20.92
CA SER A 8 -24.60 -16.34 -20.76
C SER A 8 -25.05 -15.51 -19.55
N LEU A 9 -24.33 -15.60 -18.42
CA LEU A 9 -24.58 -14.78 -17.23
C LEU A 9 -24.43 -13.29 -17.56
N ILE A 10 -23.37 -12.90 -18.29
CA ILE A 10 -23.16 -11.49 -18.66
C ILE A 10 -24.29 -10.96 -19.55
N LYS A 11 -24.85 -11.77 -20.45
CA LYS A 11 -26.02 -11.36 -21.25
C LYS A 11 -27.28 -11.17 -20.41
N LEU A 12 -27.41 -11.91 -19.32
CA LEU A 12 -28.54 -11.82 -18.40
C LEU A 12 -28.39 -10.67 -17.37
N LEU A 13 -27.25 -9.97 -17.34
CA LEU A 13 -27.10 -8.76 -16.52
C LEU A 13 -27.99 -7.61 -16.98
N ASP A 14 -28.47 -7.61 -18.23
CA ASP A 14 -29.42 -6.63 -18.81
C ASP A 14 -30.87 -6.90 -18.39
N ASP A 15 -31.18 -8.13 -17.93
CA ASP A 15 -32.55 -8.64 -17.83
C ASP A 15 -33.49 -7.65 -17.08
N PRO A 16 -34.70 -7.37 -17.63
CA PRO A 16 -35.66 -6.48 -16.99
C PRO A 16 -36.16 -7.00 -15.65
N ASP A 17 -36.07 -8.30 -15.39
CA ASP A 17 -36.39 -8.90 -14.10
C ASP A 17 -35.25 -8.68 -13.09
N GLN A 18 -35.54 -7.90 -12.05
CA GLN A 18 -34.57 -7.57 -11.00
C GLN A 18 -34.11 -8.78 -10.20
N GLU A 19 -34.93 -9.82 -10.02
CA GLU A 19 -34.53 -11.02 -9.28
C GLU A 19 -33.51 -11.84 -10.07
N ILE A 20 -33.69 -11.94 -11.39
CA ILE A 20 -32.76 -12.61 -12.31
C ILE A 20 -31.42 -11.87 -12.32
N ALA A 21 -31.46 -10.54 -12.55
CA ALA A 21 -30.26 -9.72 -12.57
C ALA A 21 -29.48 -9.82 -11.24
N SER A 22 -30.17 -9.82 -10.10
CA SER A 22 -29.55 -9.96 -8.77
C SER A 22 -28.88 -11.33 -8.58
N HIS A 23 -29.55 -12.43 -8.97
CA HIS A 23 -28.96 -13.78 -8.89
C HIS A 23 -27.74 -13.93 -9.80
N VAL A 24 -27.80 -13.35 -11.00
CA VAL A 24 -26.67 -13.33 -11.95
C VAL A 24 -25.50 -12.57 -11.35
N GLU A 25 -25.75 -11.40 -10.75
CA GLU A 25 -24.73 -10.58 -10.10
C GLU A 25 -24.05 -11.35 -8.95
N GLU A 26 -24.83 -11.96 -8.04
CA GLU A 26 -24.29 -12.78 -6.95
C GLU A 26 -23.45 -13.96 -7.47
N LYS A 27 -23.90 -14.58 -8.57
CA LYS A 27 -23.17 -15.68 -9.17
C LYS A 27 -21.84 -15.23 -9.75
N LEU A 28 -21.82 -14.09 -10.46
CA LEU A 28 -20.58 -13.52 -11.00
C LEU A 28 -19.63 -13.04 -9.89
N LEU A 29 -20.17 -12.44 -8.82
CA LEU A 29 -19.40 -12.09 -7.61
C LEU A 29 -18.71 -13.33 -7.01
N SER A 30 -19.40 -14.48 -6.98
CA SER A 30 -18.82 -15.72 -6.45
C SER A 30 -17.62 -16.25 -7.23
N TYR A 31 -17.45 -15.83 -8.48
CA TYR A 31 -16.29 -16.17 -9.31
C TYR A 31 -15.08 -15.26 -9.08
N GLY A 32 -15.26 -14.10 -8.44
CA GLY A 32 -14.16 -13.21 -8.07
C GLY A 32 -13.36 -12.69 -9.28
N ASN A 33 -12.02 -12.66 -9.17
CA ASN A 33 -11.14 -12.13 -10.22
C ASN A 33 -11.24 -12.89 -11.56
N ASP A 34 -11.66 -14.15 -11.54
CA ASP A 34 -11.66 -15.00 -12.74
C ASP A 34 -12.63 -14.51 -13.83
N VAL A 35 -13.61 -13.67 -13.48
CA VAL A 35 -14.57 -13.10 -14.44
C VAL A 35 -14.25 -11.69 -14.91
N ILE A 36 -13.26 -11.00 -14.32
CA ILE A 36 -12.97 -9.58 -14.62
C ILE A 36 -12.67 -9.38 -16.11
N ASN A 37 -11.77 -10.19 -16.69
CA ASN A 37 -11.44 -10.09 -18.12
C ASN A 37 -12.68 -10.28 -19.02
N HIS A 38 -13.60 -11.17 -18.63
CA HIS A 38 -14.84 -11.38 -19.40
C HIS A 38 -15.78 -10.19 -19.30
N LEU A 39 -15.89 -9.60 -18.10
CA LEU A 39 -16.68 -8.39 -17.84
C LEU A 39 -16.13 -7.18 -18.62
N GLU A 40 -14.82 -6.94 -18.58
CA GLU A 40 -14.18 -5.84 -19.30
C GLU A 40 -14.32 -5.98 -20.82
N ASN A 41 -14.16 -7.20 -21.34
CA ASN A 41 -14.40 -7.47 -22.76
C ASN A 41 -15.85 -7.19 -23.16
N ALA A 42 -16.82 -7.58 -22.33
CA ALA A 42 -18.23 -7.32 -22.58
C ALA A 42 -18.57 -5.83 -22.48
N TRP A 43 -17.99 -5.12 -21.51
CA TRP A 43 -18.12 -3.67 -21.36
C TRP A 43 -17.66 -2.92 -22.61
N GLY A 44 -16.49 -3.30 -23.16
CA GLY A 44 -15.93 -2.68 -24.36
C GLY A 44 -16.68 -2.99 -25.67
N GLN A 45 -17.47 -4.06 -25.70
CA GLN A 45 -18.30 -4.44 -26.85
C GLN A 45 -19.74 -3.91 -26.76
N SER A 46 -20.21 -3.60 -25.55
CA SER A 46 -21.56 -3.10 -25.32
C SER A 46 -21.71 -1.66 -25.82
N LEU A 47 -22.88 -1.34 -26.40
CA LEU A 47 -23.32 0.03 -26.69
C LEU A 47 -24.42 0.50 -25.72
N ASP A 48 -24.87 -0.37 -24.83
CA ASP A 48 -25.85 -0.05 -23.81
C ASP A 48 -25.16 0.52 -22.56
N SER A 49 -25.51 1.77 -22.23
CA SER A 49 -24.98 2.48 -21.06
C SER A 49 -25.40 1.85 -19.74
N ILE A 50 -26.58 1.24 -19.67
CA ILE A 50 -27.08 0.61 -18.42
C ILE A 50 -26.26 -0.65 -18.14
N LEU A 51 -26.10 -1.52 -19.15
CA LEU A 51 -25.25 -2.69 -19.01
C LEU A 51 -23.80 -2.33 -18.70
N GLN A 52 -23.24 -1.28 -19.32
CA GLN A 52 -21.89 -0.80 -19.01
C GLN A 52 -21.76 -0.38 -17.54
N GLU A 53 -22.71 0.40 -17.01
CA GLU A 53 -22.72 0.81 -15.61
C GLU A 53 -22.86 -0.39 -14.65
N ARG A 54 -23.71 -1.36 -14.98
CA ARG A 54 -23.86 -2.59 -14.19
C ARG A 54 -22.55 -3.39 -14.15
N ILE A 55 -21.89 -3.54 -15.29
CA ILE A 55 -20.60 -4.23 -15.38
C ILE A 55 -19.52 -3.49 -14.58
N GLU A 56 -19.43 -2.16 -14.72
CA GLU A 56 -18.45 -1.35 -13.98
C GLU A 56 -18.64 -1.50 -12.47
N ASN A 57 -19.88 -1.37 -11.97
CA ASN A 57 -20.21 -1.57 -10.56
C ASN A 57 -19.86 -2.98 -10.07
N LEU A 58 -20.11 -4.00 -10.88
CA LEU A 58 -19.78 -5.38 -10.55
C LEU A 58 -18.26 -5.59 -10.47
N VAL A 59 -17.49 -5.08 -11.44
CA VAL A 59 -16.02 -5.12 -11.41
C VAL A 59 -15.48 -4.43 -10.16
N HIS A 60 -15.99 -3.24 -9.82
CA HIS A 60 -15.60 -2.53 -8.58
C HIS A 60 -15.92 -3.34 -7.32
N LYS A 61 -17.09 -3.98 -7.24
CA LYS A 61 -17.47 -4.84 -6.10
C LYS A 61 -16.53 -6.03 -5.96
N ILE A 62 -16.22 -6.71 -7.06
CA ILE A 62 -15.29 -7.86 -7.10
C ILE A 62 -13.91 -7.42 -6.61
N GLN A 63 -13.36 -6.36 -7.19
CA GLN A 63 -12.05 -5.85 -6.84
C GLN A 63 -11.99 -5.45 -5.36
N PHE A 64 -12.98 -4.72 -4.86
CA PHE A 64 -13.04 -4.34 -3.44
C PHE A 64 -13.08 -5.54 -2.51
N GLN A 65 -13.90 -6.56 -2.80
CA GLN A 65 -13.96 -7.79 -2.00
C GLN A 65 -12.61 -8.52 -2.00
N ASN A 66 -11.92 -8.57 -3.13
CA ASN A 66 -10.61 -9.20 -3.24
C ASN A 66 -9.55 -8.44 -2.46
N ILE A 67 -9.47 -7.11 -2.58
CA ILE A 67 -8.55 -6.29 -1.78
C ILE A 67 -8.81 -6.46 -0.29
N LYS A 68 -10.09 -6.45 0.14
CA LYS A 68 -10.44 -6.67 1.53
C LYS A 68 -9.95 -8.04 2.02
N LYS A 69 -10.17 -9.09 1.24
CA LYS A 69 -9.72 -10.45 1.56
C LYS A 69 -8.19 -10.55 1.63
N GLU A 70 -7.48 -9.95 0.67
CA GLU A 70 -6.02 -9.90 0.68
C GLU A 70 -5.48 -9.18 1.92
N LEU A 71 -6.09 -8.05 2.29
CA LEU A 71 -5.71 -7.29 3.47
C LEU A 71 -6.01 -8.05 4.78
N GLU A 72 -7.14 -8.76 4.85
CA GLU A 72 -7.48 -9.65 5.97
C GLU A 72 -6.45 -10.78 6.11
N LEU A 73 -6.07 -11.42 5.00
CA LEU A 73 -5.05 -12.47 4.99
C LEU A 73 -3.68 -11.93 5.42
N TRP A 74 -3.30 -10.75 4.95
CA TRP A 74 -2.07 -10.07 5.37
C TRP A 74 -2.08 -9.78 6.89
N TYR A 75 -3.20 -9.30 7.41
CA TYR A 75 -3.36 -9.02 8.84
C TYR A 75 -3.30 -10.29 9.69
N ILE A 76 -4.03 -11.34 9.32
CA ILE A 76 -4.03 -12.65 10.01
C ILE A 76 -2.65 -13.31 9.93
N GLY A 77 -1.91 -13.09 8.84
CA GLY A 77 -0.52 -13.51 8.67
C GLY A 77 0.49 -12.78 9.56
N GLY A 78 0.05 -11.84 10.40
CA GLY A 78 0.86 -11.11 11.36
C GLY A 78 1.32 -9.74 10.90
N ALA A 79 0.95 -9.30 9.67
CA ALA A 79 1.26 -7.98 9.14
C ALA A 79 2.77 -7.63 9.11
N PHE A 80 3.65 -8.63 9.01
CA PHE A 80 5.10 -8.45 9.08
C PHE A 80 5.68 -7.69 7.89
N ASP A 81 5.17 -7.93 6.68
CA ASP A 81 5.61 -7.21 5.48
C ASP A 81 4.73 -5.97 5.26
N LEU A 82 5.21 -4.83 5.76
CA LEU A 82 4.52 -3.54 5.61
C LEU A 82 4.39 -3.12 4.13
N LEU A 83 5.37 -3.45 3.28
CA LEU A 83 5.31 -3.11 1.86
C LEU A 83 4.15 -3.86 1.19
N GLN A 84 4.00 -5.15 1.48
CA GLN A 84 2.91 -5.94 0.93
C GLN A 84 1.53 -5.39 1.32
N GLY A 85 1.33 -5.00 2.58
CA GLY A 85 0.07 -4.37 3.02
C GLY A 85 -0.25 -3.08 2.26
N ILE A 86 0.77 -2.27 1.98
CA ILE A 86 0.63 -1.01 1.26
C ILE A 86 0.38 -1.22 -0.23
N LEU A 87 0.98 -2.24 -0.85
CA LEU A 87 0.70 -2.63 -2.23
C LEU A 87 -0.76 -3.09 -2.40
N ILE A 88 -1.28 -3.88 -1.46
CA ILE A 88 -2.70 -4.29 -1.42
C ILE A 88 -3.60 -3.06 -1.35
N ILE A 89 -3.33 -2.12 -0.44
CA ILE A 89 -4.13 -0.89 -0.32
C ILE A 89 -4.07 -0.05 -1.60
N ASN A 90 -2.91 0.01 -2.26
CA ASN A 90 -2.77 0.77 -3.50
C ASN A 90 -3.65 0.23 -4.63
N LYS A 91 -3.75 -1.10 -4.73
CA LYS A 91 -4.61 -1.77 -5.72
C LYS A 91 -6.10 -1.49 -5.57
N TYR A 92 -6.54 -0.93 -4.44
CA TYR A 92 -7.92 -0.45 -4.31
C TYR A 92 -8.27 0.61 -5.37
N GLN A 93 -7.34 1.54 -5.64
CA GLN A 93 -7.52 2.59 -6.65
C GLN A 93 -6.88 2.23 -7.99
N TYR A 94 -5.82 1.41 -7.96
CA TYR A 94 -5.04 1.02 -9.14
C TYR A 94 -4.95 -0.52 -9.26
N PRO A 95 -6.01 -1.20 -9.70
CA PRO A 95 -6.02 -2.68 -9.78
C PRO A 95 -4.86 -3.26 -10.59
N ASP A 96 -4.47 -2.58 -11.67
CA ASP A 96 -3.38 -2.99 -12.58
C ASP A 96 -1.99 -2.53 -12.13
N LEU A 97 -1.80 -2.26 -10.83
CA LEU A 97 -0.53 -1.81 -10.28
C LEU A 97 0.62 -2.75 -10.65
N ASP A 98 1.65 -2.22 -11.32
CA ASP A 98 2.95 -2.87 -11.45
C ASP A 98 3.71 -2.77 -10.11
N GLU A 99 3.55 -3.80 -9.28
CA GLU A 99 4.24 -3.89 -7.99
C GLU A 99 5.77 -3.87 -8.14
N GLN A 100 6.29 -4.47 -9.21
CA GLN A 100 7.73 -4.56 -9.43
C GLN A 100 8.33 -3.17 -9.68
N LYS A 101 7.61 -2.29 -10.38
CA LYS A 101 8.00 -0.88 -10.53
C LYS A 101 8.13 -0.19 -9.18
N VAL A 102 7.14 -0.37 -8.29
CA VAL A 102 7.16 0.21 -6.92
C VAL A 102 8.34 -0.33 -6.11
N ILE A 103 8.55 -1.64 -6.14
CA ILE A 103 9.66 -2.31 -5.44
C ILE A 103 11.00 -1.77 -5.95
N ASN A 104 11.19 -1.68 -7.27
CA ASN A 104 12.43 -1.19 -7.86
C ASN A 104 12.72 0.26 -7.45
N GLN A 105 11.71 1.13 -7.42
CA GLN A 105 11.87 2.51 -6.95
C GLN A 105 12.31 2.59 -5.48
N LEU A 106 11.79 1.72 -4.60
CA LEU A 106 12.21 1.66 -3.20
C LEU A 106 13.64 1.11 -3.08
N GLU A 107 13.99 0.10 -3.87
CA GLU A 107 15.32 -0.49 -3.91
C GLU A 107 16.39 0.49 -4.41
N ASP A 108 16.06 1.36 -5.37
CA ASP A 108 16.93 2.45 -5.81
C ASP A 108 17.24 3.43 -4.66
N ILE A 109 16.22 3.88 -3.93
CA ILE A 109 16.40 4.79 -2.77
C ILE A 109 17.23 4.09 -1.68
N LYS A 110 16.93 2.81 -1.41
CA LYS A 110 17.69 2.00 -0.46
C LYS A 110 19.16 1.92 -0.85
N ARG A 111 19.45 1.67 -2.13
CA ARG A 111 20.83 1.61 -2.66
C ARG A 111 21.55 2.94 -2.48
N ASP A 112 20.87 4.06 -2.72
CA ASP A 112 21.45 5.40 -2.54
C ASP A 112 21.87 5.68 -1.09
N ILE A 113 21.07 5.19 -0.12
CA ILE A 113 21.43 5.25 1.31
C ILE A 113 22.61 4.32 1.59
N TRP A 114 22.51 3.06 1.17
CA TRP A 114 23.53 2.04 1.43
C TRP A 114 24.93 2.46 0.93
N MET A 115 25.02 3.05 -0.27
CA MET A 115 26.29 3.52 -0.84
C MET A 115 26.98 4.62 -0.01
N GLN A 116 26.22 5.34 0.82
CA GLN A 116 26.73 6.43 1.66
C GLN A 116 26.93 6.00 3.11
N MET A 117 26.54 4.77 3.48
CA MET A 117 26.72 4.24 4.83
C MET A 117 28.20 3.92 5.10
N ILE A 118 28.63 4.23 6.32
CA ILE A 118 29.96 3.90 6.85
C ILE A 118 29.79 2.91 8.01
N TYR A 119 30.78 2.03 8.21
CA TYR A 119 30.70 0.88 9.12
C TYR A 119 30.32 1.23 10.58
N ASP A 120 30.70 2.41 11.07
CA ASP A 120 30.52 2.82 12.48
C ASP A 120 29.63 4.06 12.67
N MET A 121 28.59 4.23 11.85
CA MET A 121 27.66 5.34 12.03
C MET A 121 26.84 5.19 13.32
N SER A 122 26.79 6.24 14.13
CA SER A 122 25.88 6.36 15.26
C SER A 122 24.40 6.38 14.80
N PRO A 123 23.43 6.06 15.66
CA PRO A 123 22.01 6.15 15.35
C PRO A 123 21.58 7.50 14.73
N VAL A 124 22.10 8.60 15.29
CA VAL A 124 21.80 9.96 14.82
C VAL A 124 22.36 10.19 13.42
N GLU A 125 23.56 9.70 13.12
CA GLU A 125 24.16 9.81 11.78
C GLU A 125 23.38 8.97 10.76
N LYS A 126 22.95 7.75 11.13
CA LYS A 126 22.09 6.91 10.28
C LYS A 126 20.79 7.64 9.92
N VAL A 127 20.08 8.18 10.92
CA VAL A 127 18.84 8.95 10.69
C VAL A 127 19.09 10.19 9.82
N LYS A 128 20.17 10.94 10.08
CA LYS A 128 20.54 12.11 9.26
C LYS A 128 20.79 11.73 7.80
N LEU A 129 21.46 10.60 7.55
CA LEU A 129 21.72 10.11 6.21
C LEU A 129 20.42 9.75 5.49
N ILE A 130 19.54 8.96 6.12
CA ILE A 130 18.25 8.60 5.53
C ILE A 130 17.42 9.86 5.24
N ASN A 131 17.36 10.81 6.18
CA ASN A 131 16.67 12.08 5.99
C ASN A 131 17.24 12.86 4.79
N HIS A 132 18.56 12.90 4.66
CA HIS A 132 19.23 13.56 3.54
C HIS A 132 18.86 12.91 2.20
N VAL A 133 18.90 11.58 2.11
CA VAL A 133 18.60 10.88 0.86
C VAL A 133 17.11 10.97 0.50
N ILE A 134 16.21 10.76 1.47
CA ILE A 134 14.76 10.79 1.22
C ILE A 134 14.28 12.21 0.94
N TYR A 135 14.55 13.16 1.82
CA TYR A 135 13.98 14.51 1.73
C TYR A 135 14.86 15.48 0.94
N GLY A 136 16.18 15.32 1.00
CA GLY A 136 17.12 16.17 0.27
C GLY A 136 17.32 15.71 -1.17
N THR A 137 17.89 14.53 -1.37
CA THR A 137 18.27 14.02 -2.70
C THR A 137 17.06 13.60 -3.54
N ASN A 138 16.14 12.83 -2.96
CA ASN A 138 14.94 12.33 -3.66
C ASN A 138 13.75 13.30 -3.60
N GLY A 139 13.85 14.37 -2.80
CA GLY A 139 12.88 15.46 -2.78
C GLY A 139 11.49 15.09 -2.25
N PHE A 140 11.36 14.02 -1.46
CA PHE A 140 10.08 13.67 -0.85
C PHE A 140 9.60 14.80 0.07
N THR A 141 8.31 15.12 0.00
CA THR A 141 7.73 16.17 0.83
C THR A 141 6.24 15.98 1.06
N GLY A 142 5.71 16.65 2.08
CA GLY A 142 4.28 16.74 2.29
C GLY A 142 3.60 17.53 1.18
N ASN A 143 2.44 17.07 0.70
CA ASN A 143 1.68 17.83 -0.28
C ASN A 143 0.90 18.98 0.39
N THR A 144 1.57 20.10 0.67
CA THR A 144 0.95 21.23 1.38
C THR A 144 -0.02 22.05 0.55
N ALA A 145 0.14 22.02 -0.78
CA ALA A 145 -0.76 22.70 -1.69
C ALA A 145 -2.12 21.98 -1.81
N ASN A 146 -2.13 20.65 -1.72
CA ASN A 146 -3.34 19.85 -1.79
C ASN A 146 -3.33 18.72 -0.75
N HIS A 147 -3.46 19.09 0.53
CA HIS A 147 -3.38 18.15 1.65
C HIS A 147 -4.47 17.06 1.63
N GLN A 148 -5.63 17.35 1.05
CA GLN A 148 -6.78 16.44 1.01
C GLN A 148 -6.79 15.55 -0.24
N ASP A 149 -5.78 15.66 -1.11
CA ASP A 149 -5.68 14.82 -2.29
C ASP A 149 -5.57 13.33 -1.89
N PRO A 150 -6.52 12.46 -2.28
CA PRO A 150 -6.44 11.04 -2.00
C PRO A 150 -5.16 10.40 -2.55
N GLN A 151 -4.62 10.96 -3.63
CA GLN A 151 -3.39 10.51 -4.28
C GLN A 151 -2.18 10.51 -3.34
N ASN A 152 -2.19 11.36 -2.32
CA ASN A 152 -1.16 11.42 -1.28
C ASN A 152 -1.08 10.15 -0.43
N SER A 153 -2.02 9.21 -0.58
CA SER A 153 -2.17 7.98 0.21
C SER A 153 -1.86 6.70 -0.59
N TYR A 154 -1.48 6.81 -1.86
CA TYR A 154 -1.14 5.66 -2.71
C TYR A 154 0.35 5.65 -3.04
N ILE A 155 1.07 4.58 -2.66
CA ILE A 155 2.54 4.51 -2.76
C ILE A 155 3.08 4.79 -4.18
N SER A 156 2.44 4.26 -5.22
CA SER A 156 2.80 4.49 -6.63
C SER A 156 2.78 5.97 -6.99
N GLN A 157 1.73 6.68 -6.56
CA GLN A 157 1.54 8.10 -6.79
C GLN A 157 2.54 8.94 -5.99
N VAL A 158 2.82 8.56 -4.75
CA VAL A 158 3.79 9.25 -3.90
C VAL A 158 5.23 9.04 -4.37
N LEU A 159 5.59 7.84 -4.84
CA LEU A 159 6.91 7.56 -5.40
C LEU A 159 7.16 8.33 -6.71
N GLU A 160 6.12 8.51 -7.52
CA GLU A 160 6.21 9.27 -8.78
C GLU A 160 6.24 10.79 -8.54
N SER A 161 5.29 11.31 -7.76
CA SER A 161 5.16 12.75 -7.51
C SER A 161 6.15 13.29 -6.49
N ARG A 162 6.76 12.41 -5.68
CA ARG A 162 7.52 12.73 -4.46
C ARG A 162 6.72 13.52 -3.42
N LYS A 163 5.39 13.53 -3.52
CA LYS A 163 4.49 14.25 -2.63
C LYS A 163 3.52 13.28 -1.99
N GLY A 164 3.44 13.27 -0.66
CA GLY A 164 2.59 12.35 0.08
C GLY A 164 2.00 12.94 1.34
N ASN A 165 1.15 12.16 2.01
CA ASN A 165 0.65 12.48 3.33
C ASN A 165 1.66 12.03 4.41
N GLN A 166 1.47 12.49 5.65
CA GLN A 166 2.38 12.18 6.76
C GLN A 166 2.57 10.67 7.00
N ILE A 167 1.50 9.89 6.88
CA ILE A 167 1.50 8.46 7.19
C ILE A 167 2.28 7.72 6.11
N LEU A 168 1.96 7.95 4.84
CA LEU A 168 2.56 7.23 3.74
C LEU A 168 4.04 7.59 3.57
N LEU A 169 4.43 8.85 3.80
CA LEU A 169 5.84 9.24 3.83
C LEU A 169 6.59 8.53 4.97
N ALA A 170 5.98 8.43 6.16
CA ALA A 170 6.57 7.72 7.28
C ALA A 170 6.67 6.20 7.01
N VAL A 171 5.68 5.62 6.32
CA VAL A 171 5.70 4.22 5.89
C VAL A 171 6.82 3.94 4.90
N ILE A 172 6.98 4.78 3.86
CA ILE A 172 8.08 4.64 2.88
C ILE A 172 9.42 4.69 3.61
N TYR A 173 9.59 5.65 4.52
CA TYR A 173 10.79 5.77 5.35
C TYR A 173 11.04 4.50 6.17
N SER A 174 10.03 4.01 6.88
CA SER A 174 10.12 2.84 7.75
C SER A 174 10.49 1.58 6.96
N ILE A 175 9.86 1.37 5.79
CA ILE A 175 10.16 0.23 4.91
C ILE A 175 11.64 0.25 4.49
N ILE A 176 12.14 1.42 4.08
CA ILE A 176 13.54 1.56 3.62
C ILE A 176 14.51 1.35 4.79
N ALA A 177 14.24 1.96 5.95
CA ALA A 177 15.07 1.83 7.14
C ALA A 177 15.17 0.37 7.61
N GLN A 178 14.04 -0.34 7.68
CA GLN A 178 14.01 -1.74 8.10
C GLN A 178 14.71 -2.67 7.09
N LYS A 179 14.61 -2.39 5.79
CA LYS A 179 15.38 -3.12 4.75
C LYS A 179 16.89 -2.88 4.82
N LEU A 180 17.34 -1.88 5.58
CA LEU A 180 18.75 -1.57 5.86
C LEU A 180 19.18 -2.02 7.28
N ASP A 181 18.33 -2.81 7.96
CA ASP A 181 18.54 -3.24 9.36
C ASP A 181 18.71 -2.05 10.32
N ILE A 182 17.99 -0.95 10.06
CA ILE A 182 17.96 0.23 10.91
C ILE A 182 16.63 0.21 11.70
N PRO A 183 16.67 0.11 13.04
CA PRO A 183 15.49 -0.15 13.88
C PRO A 183 14.62 1.10 14.06
N ILE A 184 13.99 1.53 12.97
CA ILE A 184 13.06 2.66 12.95
C ILE A 184 11.64 2.15 12.80
N TYR A 185 10.77 2.58 13.72
CA TYR A 185 9.39 2.13 13.81
C TYR A 185 8.43 3.29 13.97
N GLY A 186 7.21 3.09 13.48
CA GLY A 186 6.10 4.02 13.67
C GLY A 186 5.55 3.98 15.09
N VAL A 187 5.39 5.15 15.69
CA VAL A 187 4.71 5.33 16.98
C VAL A 187 3.47 6.18 16.75
N ASN A 188 2.32 5.62 17.11
CA ASN A 188 1.05 6.31 17.04
C ASN A 188 0.83 7.14 18.31
N LEU A 189 0.79 8.46 18.16
CA LEU A 189 0.48 9.42 19.22
C LEU A 189 -0.89 10.06 18.94
N PRO A 190 -1.56 10.63 19.95
CA PRO A 190 -2.77 11.41 19.71
C PRO A 190 -2.51 12.50 18.65
N GLN A 191 -3.26 12.44 17.54
CA GLN A 191 -3.20 13.36 16.40
C GLN A 191 -1.90 13.32 15.56
N HIS A 192 -0.91 12.50 15.91
CA HIS A 192 0.38 12.46 15.24
C HIS A 192 0.90 11.03 15.05
N PHE A 193 1.44 10.76 13.87
CA PHE A 193 2.20 9.55 13.61
C PHE A 193 3.67 9.93 13.44
N ILE A 194 4.55 9.41 14.29
CA ILE A 194 5.98 9.73 14.28
C ILE A 194 6.81 8.48 14.05
N LEU A 195 8.05 8.66 13.63
CA LEU A 195 9.04 7.58 13.54
C LEU A 195 10.05 7.72 14.68
N ALA A 196 10.35 6.60 15.34
CA ALA A 196 11.31 6.53 16.42
C ALA A 196 12.40 5.51 16.08
N TYR A 197 13.65 5.88 16.34
CA TYR A 197 14.76 4.94 16.39
C TYR A 197 14.70 4.19 17.73
N VAL A 198 14.66 2.87 17.69
CA VAL A 198 14.65 2.02 18.89
C VAL A 198 16.05 1.50 19.11
N ASP A 199 16.64 1.86 20.24
CA ASP A 199 17.93 1.32 20.64
C ASP A 199 17.73 -0.12 21.13
N GLU A 200 18.40 -1.07 20.48
CA GLU A 200 18.35 -2.49 20.85
C GLU A 200 19.30 -2.82 22.00
N THR A 201 20.08 -1.85 22.51
CA THR A 201 20.87 -2.07 23.73
C THR A 201 19.94 -2.34 24.92
N PRO A 202 20.12 -3.47 25.64
CA PRO A 202 19.30 -3.78 26.80
C PRO A 202 19.41 -2.67 27.84
N ALA A 203 18.25 -2.26 28.38
CA ALA A 203 18.14 -1.23 29.41
C ALA A 203 18.98 -1.52 30.68
N GLU A 204 19.43 -2.76 30.88
CA GLU A 204 20.35 -3.16 31.95
C GLU A 204 21.70 -2.43 31.90
N SER A 205 22.15 -1.97 30.72
CA SER A 205 23.40 -1.21 30.60
C SER A 205 23.29 0.25 31.08
N ILE A 206 22.07 0.78 31.19
CA ILE A 206 21.82 2.17 31.61
C ILE A 206 21.73 2.30 33.14
N MET A 207 21.45 1.21 33.86
CA MET A 207 21.35 1.22 35.34
C MET A 207 22.71 1.24 36.07
N VAL A 208 23.85 1.03 35.39
CA VAL A 208 25.17 0.96 36.04
C VAL A 208 25.78 2.35 36.32
N SER A 209 25.18 3.43 35.83
CA SER A 209 25.74 4.78 35.94
C SER A 209 25.12 5.65 37.04
N GLY A 210 24.28 5.07 37.92
CA GLY A 210 23.52 5.80 38.94
C GLY A 210 24.22 5.99 40.30
N ASP A 211 25.22 5.19 40.63
CA ASP A 211 25.84 5.17 41.97
C ASP A 211 27.26 5.76 41.95
N LEU A 212 27.41 7.07 41.70
CA LEU A 212 28.68 7.78 41.94
C LEU A 212 28.45 9.21 42.44
N PHE A 213 27.57 9.42 43.43
CA PHE A 213 27.60 10.61 44.27
C PHE A 213 27.08 10.29 45.68
N GLU A 214 27.88 9.58 46.47
CA GLU A 214 27.92 9.74 47.93
C GLU A 214 29.39 9.91 48.34
N ASP A 215 29.75 11.15 48.69
CA ASP A 215 30.63 11.54 49.81
C ASP A 215 30.62 13.08 49.94
#